data_AF-A0A3M2G3C6-F1
#
_entry.id   AF-A0A3M2G3C6-F1
#
_cell.length_a   1.000
_cell.length_b   1.000
_cell.length_c   1.000
_cell.angle_alpha   90.00
_cell.angle_beta   90.00
_cell.angle_gamma   90.00
#
_symmetry.space_group_name_H-M   'P 1'
#
loop_
_entity.id
_entity.type
_entity.pdbx_description
1 polymer ?
#
loop_
_entity_poly.entity_id
_entity_poly.type
_entity_poly.pdbx_seq_one_letter_code
_entity_poly.pdbx_strand_id
1 'polypeptide(L)'
;MYLVRVVVSYAAHLTVGLPPWPEAALGFSHRRFFNQMQTWTLPLLLWSLVQARRSGPGVRMGLFAMAACWWMLVLASGGRGTLLALLGGLALLAMLFRGKAGPWLRAGGGTALTGLVLYVLLYALLGDNGYSLFERNLARDSGRLYFWREALRLTADQPWLGVGPMHYAHWGHGITFAHPHNAVMQWLSEWGVPATLIAVGLIGWGMLAWLRHARYAVRHRPEERGITIALTWALAAGAAHALLSGIVVMPVSQMLMVVVVGWALGCYQPPHRPHRASARAHRLLAATVALALLAVGLGVAPDLPGLPHRKEIYTDWTGSYDLRPRYWQQGFIGYETDRYPTEPVHPK
;
A
#
# COMPACT_ATOMS: atom_id res chain seq x y z
N MET A 1 -17.60 10.72 1.47
CA MET A 1 -16.87 12.01 1.47
C MET A 1 -15.79 12.12 0.39
N TYR A 2 -14.88 11.15 0.20
CA TYR A 2 -13.81 11.27 -0.82
C TYR A 2 -14.34 11.43 -2.26
N LEU A 3 -15.32 10.61 -2.68
CA LEU A 3 -15.94 10.74 -4.02
C LEU A 3 -16.59 12.10 -4.24
N VAL A 4 -17.20 12.68 -3.20
CA VAL A 4 -17.78 14.03 -3.30
C VAL A 4 -16.68 15.04 -3.61
N ARG A 5 -15.51 14.95 -2.96
CA ARG A 5 -14.36 15.82 -3.27
C ARG A 5 -13.88 15.63 -4.71
N VAL A 6 -13.82 14.39 -5.19
CA VAL A 6 -13.46 14.09 -6.59
C VAL A 6 -14.46 14.73 -7.56
N VAL A 7 -15.77 14.55 -7.33
CA VAL A 7 -16.81 15.14 -8.19
C VAL A 7 -16.75 16.66 -8.16
N VAL A 8 -16.59 17.28 -6.99
CA VAL A 8 -16.47 18.74 -6.86
C VAL A 8 -15.22 19.26 -7.56
N SER A 9 -14.08 18.58 -7.40
CA SER A 9 -12.83 18.94 -8.10
C SER A 9 -12.95 18.79 -9.60
N TYR A 10 -13.65 17.75 -10.07
CA TYR A 10 -13.90 17.55 -11.49
C TYR A 10 -14.86 18.59 -12.06
N ALA A 11 -15.90 18.99 -11.31
CA ALA A 11 -16.76 20.10 -11.68
C ALA A 11 -15.98 21.42 -11.76
N ALA A 12 -15.08 21.68 -10.80
CA ALA A 12 -14.21 22.85 -10.81
C ALA A 12 -13.20 22.85 -11.97
N HIS A 13 -12.76 21.66 -12.41
CA HIS A 13 -11.99 21.53 -13.65
C HIS A 13 -12.79 22.02 -14.86
N LEU A 14 -14.04 21.58 -15.00
CA LEU A 14 -14.90 21.98 -16.12
C LEU A 14 -15.32 23.46 -16.10
N THR A 15 -15.48 24.06 -14.91
CA THR A 15 -16.00 25.43 -14.79
C THR A 15 -14.91 26.50 -14.65
N VAL A 16 -13.80 26.19 -13.98
CA VAL A 16 -12.74 27.16 -13.64
C VAL A 16 -11.39 26.77 -14.28
N GLY A 17 -11.29 25.61 -14.95
CA GLY A 17 -10.06 25.17 -15.60
C GLY A 17 -8.99 24.66 -14.63
N LEU A 18 -9.36 24.32 -13.39
CA LEU A 18 -8.42 23.71 -12.43
C LEU A 18 -7.95 22.34 -12.94
N PRO A 19 -6.72 21.89 -12.62
CA PRO A 19 -6.28 20.54 -12.97
C PRO A 19 -7.23 19.48 -12.40
N PRO A 20 -7.61 18.44 -13.16
CA PRO A 20 -8.45 17.38 -12.63
C PRO A 20 -7.67 16.49 -11.65
N TRP A 21 -8.38 15.69 -10.87
CA TRP A 21 -7.74 14.61 -10.11
C TRP A 21 -7.01 13.66 -11.09
N PRO A 22 -5.82 13.12 -10.78
CA PRO A 22 -5.11 13.12 -9.51
C PRO A 22 -4.20 14.34 -9.25
N GLU A 23 -4.14 15.33 -10.14
CA GLU A 23 -3.23 16.47 -10.01
C GLU A 23 -3.72 17.50 -8.99
N ALA A 24 -5.04 17.62 -8.81
CA ALA A 24 -5.69 18.48 -7.81
C ALA A 24 -5.37 18.18 -6.32
N ALA A 25 -4.39 17.32 -6.01
CA ALA A 25 -3.94 16.98 -4.65
C ALA A 25 -5.06 16.78 -3.61
N LEU A 26 -6.08 15.97 -3.94
CA LEU A 26 -7.22 15.76 -3.05
C LEU A 26 -6.95 14.70 -1.98
N GLY A 27 -6.76 15.14 -0.74
CA GLY A 27 -6.82 14.34 0.49
C GLY A 27 -5.69 13.34 0.73
N PHE A 28 -4.93 12.96 -0.31
CA PHE A 28 -3.72 12.15 -0.22
C PHE A 28 -2.55 12.96 -0.78
N SER A 29 -1.41 12.97 -0.08
CA SER A 29 -0.18 13.61 -0.55
C SER A 29 0.38 12.97 -1.82
N HIS A 30 -0.02 11.73 -2.13
CA HIS A 30 0.33 11.08 -3.39
C HIS A 30 -0.75 10.08 -3.82
N ARG A 31 -1.10 10.06 -5.11
CA ARG A 31 -2.11 9.15 -5.70
C ARG A 31 -1.83 7.66 -5.45
N ARG A 32 -0.56 7.26 -5.29
CA ARG A 32 -0.20 5.87 -4.96
C ARG A 32 -0.66 5.45 -3.56
N PHE A 33 -0.75 6.38 -2.60
CA PHE A 33 -1.24 6.07 -1.25
C PHE A 33 -2.73 5.78 -1.27
N PHE A 34 -3.47 6.53 -2.09
CA PHE A 34 -4.86 6.22 -2.37
C PHE A 34 -5.01 4.84 -3.03
N ASN A 35 -4.22 4.52 -4.06
CA ASN A 35 -4.25 3.21 -4.72
C ASN A 35 -4.00 2.03 -3.76
N GLN A 36 -3.13 2.21 -2.78
CA GLN A 36 -2.90 1.20 -1.73
C GLN A 36 -4.15 1.01 -0.85
N MET A 37 -4.84 2.09 -0.46
CA MET A 37 -6.14 1.99 0.22
C MET A 37 -7.17 1.25 -0.65
N GLN A 38 -7.23 1.55 -1.95
CA GLN A 38 -8.14 0.87 -2.87
C GLN A 38 -7.87 -0.63 -2.97
N THR A 39 -6.60 -1.03 -2.88
CA THR A 39 -6.19 -2.45 -2.91
C THR A 39 -6.81 -3.25 -1.76
N TRP A 40 -6.84 -2.67 -0.55
CA TRP A 40 -7.43 -3.31 0.63
C TRP A 40 -8.97 -3.22 0.67
N THR A 41 -9.51 -2.08 0.22
CA THR A 41 -10.94 -1.75 0.43
C THR A 41 -11.86 -2.25 -0.67
N LEU A 42 -11.39 -2.34 -1.92
CA LEU A 42 -12.25 -2.74 -3.04
C LEU A 42 -12.83 -4.16 -2.89
N PRO A 43 -12.07 -5.16 -2.42
CA PRO A 43 -12.63 -6.49 -2.17
C PRO A 43 -13.76 -6.49 -1.12
N LEU A 44 -13.61 -5.67 -0.07
CA LEU A 44 -14.61 -5.51 0.99
C LEU A 44 -15.85 -4.74 0.50
N LEU A 45 -15.65 -3.71 -0.34
CA LEU A 45 -16.74 -2.99 -0.98
C LEU A 45 -17.57 -3.91 -1.88
N LEU A 46 -16.92 -4.77 -2.65
CA LEU A 46 -17.62 -5.75 -3.49
C LEU A 46 -18.29 -6.85 -2.68
N TRP A 47 -17.76 -7.19 -1.51
CA TRP A 47 -18.49 -8.03 -0.56
C TRP A 47 -19.79 -7.39 -0.11
N SER A 48 -19.77 -6.12 0.31
CA SER A 48 -20.99 -5.38 0.66
C SER A 48 -22.00 -5.37 -0.50
N LEU A 49 -21.54 -5.13 -1.74
CA LEU A 49 -22.39 -5.17 -2.93
C LEU A 49 -23.01 -6.56 -3.19
N VAL A 50 -22.23 -7.64 -3.04
CA VAL A 50 -22.72 -9.01 -3.25
C VAL A 50 -23.71 -9.42 -2.16
N GLN A 51 -23.52 -8.96 -0.92
CA GLN A 51 -24.42 -9.23 0.20
C GLN A 51 -25.72 -8.41 0.14
N ALA A 52 -25.67 -7.21 -0.45
CA ALA A 52 -26.81 -6.30 -0.60
C ALA A 52 -27.89 -6.80 -1.59
N ARG A 53 -27.93 -8.10 -1.93
CA ARG A 53 -29.01 -8.71 -2.73
C ARG A 53 -30.39 -8.57 -2.10
N ARG A 54 -30.46 -8.53 -0.76
CA ARG A 54 -31.70 -8.35 0.00
C ARG A 54 -31.99 -6.89 0.37
N SER A 55 -31.07 -5.98 0.06
CA SER A 55 -31.24 -4.55 0.32
C SER A 55 -32.06 -3.90 -0.80
N GLY A 56 -32.63 -2.72 -0.52
CA GLY A 56 -33.39 -1.96 -1.52
C GLY A 56 -32.54 -1.58 -2.74
N PRO A 57 -33.17 -1.39 -3.92
CA PRO A 57 -32.47 -1.13 -5.18
C PRO A 57 -31.56 0.10 -5.13
N GLY A 58 -31.95 1.16 -4.39
CA GLY A 58 -31.15 2.36 -4.22
C GLY A 58 -29.81 2.10 -3.51
N VAL A 59 -29.81 1.29 -2.44
CA VAL A 59 -28.57 0.93 -1.71
C VAL A 59 -27.63 0.14 -2.62
N ARG A 60 -28.18 -0.83 -3.35
CA ARG A 60 -27.39 -1.65 -4.28
C ARG A 60 -26.82 -0.82 -5.41
N MET A 61 -27.59 0.11 -5.97
CA MET A 61 -27.12 1.06 -6.98
C MET A 61 -26.01 1.95 -6.44
N GLY A 62 -26.17 2.49 -5.22
CA GLY A 62 -25.14 3.31 -4.57
C GLY A 62 -23.83 2.56 -4.35
N LEU A 63 -23.88 1.30 -3.88
CA LEU A 63 -22.70 0.46 -3.71
C LEU A 63 -22.03 0.13 -5.05
N PHE A 64 -22.82 -0.17 -6.09
CA PHE A 64 -22.31 -0.43 -7.44
C PHE A 64 -21.62 0.82 -8.01
N ALA A 65 -22.27 1.98 -7.92
CA ALA A 65 -21.72 3.25 -8.36
C ALA A 65 -20.42 3.58 -7.60
N MET A 66 -20.39 3.37 -6.29
CA MET A 66 -19.18 3.57 -5.48
C MET A 66 -18.03 2.65 -5.91
N ALA A 67 -18.31 1.37 -6.17
CA ALA A 67 -17.31 0.42 -6.65
C ALA A 67 -16.82 0.76 -8.07
N ALA A 68 -17.72 1.17 -8.97
CA ALA A 68 -17.36 1.63 -10.31
C ALA A 68 -16.49 2.89 -10.27
N CYS A 69 -16.83 3.86 -9.43
CA CYS A 69 -16.00 5.05 -9.20
C CYS A 69 -14.62 4.68 -8.62
N TRP A 70 -14.52 3.68 -7.74
CA TRP A 70 -13.22 3.21 -7.26
C TRP A 70 -12.36 2.68 -8.41
N TRP A 71 -12.93 1.83 -9.27
CA TRP A 71 -12.23 1.33 -10.46
C TRP A 71 -11.80 2.44 -11.41
N MET A 72 -12.70 3.39 -11.68
CA MET A 72 -12.40 4.59 -12.47
C MET A 72 -11.17 5.33 -11.90
N LEU A 73 -11.11 5.53 -10.58
CA LEU A 73 -10.00 6.22 -9.94
C LEU A 73 -8.70 5.39 -9.95
N VAL A 74 -8.76 4.06 -9.88
CA VAL A 74 -7.58 3.20 -10.09
C VAL A 74 -7.00 3.43 -11.49
N LEU A 75 -7.86 3.56 -12.50
CA LEU A 75 -7.45 3.82 -13.89
C LEU A 75 -6.91 5.24 -14.05
N ALA A 76 -7.63 6.26 -13.59
CA ALA A 76 -7.22 7.66 -13.67
C ALA A 76 -5.91 7.96 -12.90
N SER A 77 -5.60 7.23 -11.83
CA SER A 77 -4.30 7.38 -11.15
C SER A 77 -3.13 6.74 -11.88
N GLY A 78 -3.38 5.91 -12.89
CA GLY A 78 -2.39 5.04 -13.52
C GLY A 78 -1.82 3.99 -12.56
N GLY A 79 -2.63 3.52 -11.60
CA GLY A 79 -2.24 2.60 -10.53
C GLY A 79 -1.99 1.16 -10.98
N ARG A 80 -1.04 0.92 -11.90
CA ARG A 80 -0.76 -0.41 -12.49
C ARG A 80 -0.54 -1.51 -11.44
N GLY A 81 0.20 -1.21 -10.36
CA GLY A 81 0.44 -2.16 -9.28
C GLY A 81 -0.85 -2.62 -8.58
N THR A 82 -1.76 -1.69 -8.30
CA THR A 82 -3.09 -2.00 -7.74
C THR A 82 -3.95 -2.76 -8.72
N LEU A 83 -3.96 -2.37 -10.00
CA LEU A 83 -4.74 -3.07 -11.03
C LEU A 83 -4.30 -4.53 -11.17
N LEU A 84 -2.99 -4.78 -11.35
CA LEU A 84 -2.43 -6.12 -11.46
C LEU A 84 -2.70 -6.95 -10.19
N ALA A 85 -2.56 -6.35 -9.01
CA ALA A 85 -2.82 -7.02 -7.74
C ALA A 85 -4.30 -7.42 -7.57
N LEU A 86 -5.23 -6.50 -7.88
CA LEU A 86 -6.67 -6.77 -7.77
C LEU A 86 -7.12 -7.82 -8.79
N LEU A 87 -6.66 -7.72 -10.05
CA LEU A 87 -6.98 -8.69 -11.09
C LEU A 87 -6.35 -10.06 -10.81
N GLY A 88 -5.09 -10.10 -10.37
CA GLY A 88 -4.42 -11.34 -9.94
C GLY A 88 -5.13 -11.98 -8.75
N GLY A 89 -5.63 -11.17 -7.81
CA GLY A 89 -6.49 -11.63 -6.73
C GLY A 89 -7.81 -12.25 -7.22
N LEU A 90 -8.50 -11.62 -8.17
CA LEU A 90 -9.71 -12.19 -8.79
C LEU A 90 -9.43 -13.51 -9.51
N ALA A 91 -8.33 -13.59 -10.25
CA ALA A 91 -7.90 -14.83 -10.90
C ALA A 91 -7.65 -15.93 -9.85
N LEU A 92 -6.99 -15.61 -8.74
CA LEU A 92 -6.84 -16.54 -7.62
C LEU A 92 -8.19 -17.00 -7.07
N LEU A 93 -9.16 -16.11 -6.86
CA LEU A 93 -10.50 -16.50 -6.40
C LEU A 93 -11.18 -17.46 -7.37
N ALA A 94 -11.10 -17.17 -8.68
CA ALA A 94 -11.68 -18.03 -9.72
C ALA A 94 -11.07 -19.44 -9.67
N MET A 95 -9.74 -19.54 -9.53
CA MET A 95 -9.05 -20.83 -9.39
C MET A 95 -9.41 -21.55 -8.09
N LEU A 96 -9.46 -20.80 -6.97
CA LEU A 96 -9.56 -21.36 -5.62
C LEU A 96 -10.98 -21.80 -5.25
N PHE A 97 -11.98 -20.98 -5.59
CA PHE A 97 -13.37 -21.17 -5.17
C PHE A 97 -14.30 -21.55 -6.33
N ARG A 98 -13.82 -21.49 -7.58
CA ARG A 98 -14.55 -21.89 -8.80
C ARG A 98 -15.94 -21.24 -8.85
N GLY A 99 -17.00 -22.03 -9.07
CA GLY A 99 -18.38 -21.53 -9.16
C GLY A 99 -18.84 -20.70 -7.96
N LYS A 100 -18.23 -20.86 -6.77
CA LYS A 100 -18.57 -20.07 -5.58
C LYS A 100 -18.05 -18.63 -5.64
N ALA A 101 -17.05 -18.34 -6.48
CA ALA A 101 -16.57 -16.98 -6.74
C ALA A 101 -17.42 -16.21 -7.77
N GLY A 102 -18.35 -16.89 -8.47
CA GLY A 102 -19.13 -16.31 -9.58
C GLY A 102 -19.80 -14.96 -9.28
N PRO A 103 -20.43 -14.74 -8.10
CA PRO A 103 -20.98 -13.43 -7.75
C PRO A 103 -19.93 -12.31 -7.67
N TRP A 104 -18.74 -12.59 -7.15
CA TRP A 104 -17.63 -11.63 -7.06
C TRP A 104 -17.01 -11.34 -8.42
N LEU A 105 -16.86 -12.36 -9.27
CA LEU A 105 -16.37 -12.17 -10.63
C LEU A 105 -17.31 -11.30 -11.46
N ARG A 106 -18.63 -11.53 -11.36
CA ARG A 106 -19.64 -10.70 -12.04
C ARG A 106 -19.71 -9.29 -11.49
N ALA A 107 -19.74 -9.12 -10.17
CA ALA A 107 -19.78 -7.80 -9.54
C ALA A 107 -18.49 -7.02 -9.80
N GLY A 108 -17.33 -7.67 -9.67
CA GLY A 108 -16.02 -7.10 -9.96
C GLY A 108 -15.88 -6.74 -11.43
N GLY A 109 -16.23 -7.64 -12.35
CA GLY A 109 -16.20 -7.37 -13.79
C GLY A 109 -17.16 -6.27 -14.21
N GLY A 110 -18.41 -6.29 -13.73
CA GLY A 110 -19.41 -5.27 -14.04
C GLY A 110 -19.00 -3.88 -13.52
N THR A 111 -18.55 -3.78 -12.27
CA THR A 111 -18.10 -2.50 -11.70
C THR A 111 -16.79 -2.02 -12.33
N ALA A 112 -15.87 -2.92 -12.69
CA ALA A 112 -14.64 -2.58 -13.41
C ALA A 112 -14.92 -2.06 -14.81
N LEU A 113 -15.84 -2.71 -15.54
CA LEU A 113 -16.28 -2.26 -16.87
C LEU A 113 -16.97 -0.91 -16.80
N THR A 114 -17.91 -0.71 -15.88
CA THR A 114 -18.53 0.61 -15.68
C THR A 114 -17.51 1.66 -15.27
N GLY A 115 -16.56 1.32 -14.39
CA GLY A 115 -15.47 2.21 -14.00
C GLY A 115 -14.56 2.58 -15.18
N LEU A 116 -14.31 1.66 -16.10
CA LEU A 116 -13.59 1.92 -17.34
C LEU A 116 -14.37 2.85 -18.26
N VAL A 117 -15.68 2.63 -18.44
CA VAL A 117 -16.55 3.53 -19.21
C VAL A 117 -16.54 4.93 -18.60
N LEU A 118 -16.69 5.06 -17.27
CA LEU A 118 -16.62 6.34 -16.58
C LEU A 118 -15.25 7.01 -16.75
N TYR A 119 -14.16 6.24 -16.71
CA TYR A 119 -12.81 6.75 -16.95
C TYR A 119 -12.70 7.31 -18.37
N VAL A 120 -13.16 6.58 -19.38
CA VAL A 120 -13.13 7.04 -20.78
C VAL A 120 -13.96 8.31 -20.95
N LEU A 121 -15.21 8.31 -20.48
CA LEU A 121 -16.10 9.45 -20.62
C LEU A 121 -15.54 10.71 -19.96
N LEU A 122 -15.11 10.60 -18.69
CA LEU A 122 -14.64 11.75 -17.94
C LEU A 122 -13.21 12.12 -18.32
N TYR A 123 -12.26 11.20 -18.21
CA TYR A 123 -10.85 11.56 -18.36
C TYR A 123 -10.32 11.53 -19.78
N ALA A 124 -10.86 10.68 -20.67
CA ALA A 124 -10.34 10.55 -22.02
C ALA A 124 -11.09 11.40 -23.06
N LEU A 125 -12.39 11.64 -22.87
CA LEU A 125 -13.20 12.43 -23.81
C LEU A 125 -13.47 13.86 -23.33
N LEU A 126 -13.73 14.05 -22.03
CA LEU A 126 -14.09 15.36 -21.45
C LEU A 126 -12.91 16.08 -20.77
N GLY A 127 -11.88 15.34 -20.37
CA GLY A 127 -10.67 15.91 -19.81
C GLY A 127 -9.75 16.34 -20.94
N ASP A 128 -9.58 17.65 -21.12
CA ASP A 128 -8.79 18.28 -22.19
C ASP A 128 -7.26 18.07 -22.05
N ASN A 129 -6.86 16.97 -21.42
CA ASN A 129 -5.48 16.71 -21.04
C ASN A 129 -5.07 15.37 -21.65
N GLY A 130 -4.03 15.38 -22.50
CA GLY A 130 -3.35 14.21 -23.08
C GLY A 130 -2.70 13.29 -22.02
N TYR A 131 -3.50 12.82 -21.08
CA TYR A 131 -3.20 11.83 -20.05
C TYR A 131 -4.08 10.60 -20.28
N SER A 132 -4.10 10.16 -21.53
CA SER A 132 -4.57 8.84 -21.87
C SER A 132 -3.70 7.80 -21.16
N LEU A 133 -4.32 6.78 -20.56
CA LEU A 133 -3.64 5.57 -20.06
C LEU A 133 -2.74 4.95 -21.16
N PHE A 134 -3.06 5.24 -22.42
CA PHE A 134 -2.34 4.83 -23.63
C PHE A 134 -1.21 5.79 -24.05
N GLU A 135 -1.23 7.08 -23.68
CA GLU A 135 -0.14 8.03 -23.97
C GLU A 135 1.02 7.96 -22.95
N ARG A 136 0.79 7.33 -21.79
CA ARG A 136 1.86 6.97 -20.86
C ARG A 136 2.71 5.84 -21.45
N ASN A 137 3.68 6.26 -22.26
CA ASN A 137 4.75 5.47 -22.87
C ASN A 137 5.05 4.20 -22.05
N LEU A 138 4.59 3.05 -22.57
CA LEU A 138 4.77 1.73 -21.95
C LEU A 138 6.26 1.40 -21.76
N ALA A 139 7.13 2.05 -22.53
CA ALA A 139 8.59 1.90 -22.52
C ALA A 139 9.33 2.78 -21.50
N ARG A 140 8.68 3.72 -20.79
CA ARG A 140 9.40 4.54 -19.79
C ARG A 140 9.72 3.68 -18.57
N ASP A 141 11.00 3.38 -18.37
CA ASP A 141 11.49 2.65 -17.20
C ASP A 141 11.00 3.35 -15.92
N SER A 142 10.32 2.58 -15.08
CA SER A 142 9.88 3.03 -13.76
C SER A 142 11.02 3.27 -12.76
N GLY A 143 12.27 3.03 -13.18
CA GLY A 143 13.48 3.04 -12.34
C GLY A 143 13.58 1.81 -11.42
N ARG A 144 12.63 0.87 -11.50
CA ARG A 144 12.51 -0.25 -10.56
C ARG A 144 13.69 -1.20 -10.63
N LEU A 145 14.21 -1.49 -11.83
CA LEU A 145 15.37 -2.36 -11.98
C LEU A 145 16.60 -1.77 -11.31
N TYR A 146 16.80 -0.46 -11.46
CA TYR A 146 17.84 0.26 -10.74
C TYR A 146 17.64 0.14 -9.22
N PHE A 147 16.43 0.36 -8.72
CA PHE A 147 16.14 0.24 -7.28
C PHE A 147 16.38 -1.18 -6.74
N TRP A 148 16.01 -2.20 -7.50
CA TRP A 148 16.21 -3.59 -7.09
C TRP A 148 17.69 -3.97 -7.14
N ARG A 149 18.43 -3.49 -8.14
CA ARG A 149 19.87 -3.67 -8.20
C ARG A 149 20.57 -3.03 -7.00
N GLU A 150 20.17 -1.82 -6.60
CA GLU A 150 20.73 -1.18 -5.42
C GLU A 150 20.35 -1.92 -4.13
N ALA A 151 19.11 -2.39 -3.99
CA ALA A 151 18.70 -3.19 -2.84
C ALA A 151 19.58 -4.45 -2.71
N LEU A 152 19.80 -5.15 -3.84
CA LEU A 152 20.67 -6.32 -3.89
C LEU A 152 22.14 -5.99 -3.61
N ARG A 153 22.64 -4.83 -4.03
CA ARG A 153 23.98 -4.35 -3.69
C ARG A 153 24.14 -4.17 -2.18
N LEU A 154 23.22 -3.43 -1.54
CA LEU A 154 23.22 -3.22 -0.09
C LEU A 154 23.10 -4.55 0.68
N THR A 155 22.31 -5.50 0.17
CA THR A 155 22.24 -6.84 0.74
C THR A 155 23.55 -7.60 0.59
N ALA A 156 24.25 -7.49 -0.54
CA ALA A 156 25.54 -8.13 -0.73
C ALA A 156 26.60 -7.54 0.21
N ASP A 157 26.55 -6.23 0.44
CA ASP A 157 27.48 -5.52 1.34
C ASP A 157 27.22 -5.84 2.82
N GLN A 158 25.95 -6.03 3.22
CA GLN A 158 25.54 -6.31 4.62
C GLN A 158 24.51 -7.46 4.70
N PRO A 159 24.90 -8.72 4.39
CA PRO A 159 23.94 -9.81 4.18
C PRO A 159 23.25 -10.31 5.44
N TRP A 160 23.88 -10.15 6.62
CA TRP A 160 23.38 -10.74 7.86
C TRP A 160 22.32 -9.88 8.55
N LEU A 161 22.60 -8.59 8.70
CA LEU A 161 21.75 -7.67 9.46
C LEU A 161 21.15 -6.55 8.59
N GLY A 162 21.54 -6.46 7.33
CA GLY A 162 21.18 -5.35 6.44
C GLY A 162 21.87 -4.05 6.83
N VAL A 163 21.59 -3.00 6.06
CA VAL A 163 22.11 -1.64 6.31
C VAL A 163 21.35 -0.89 7.40
N GLY A 164 20.32 -1.51 7.99
CA GLY A 164 19.46 -0.94 9.02
C GLY A 164 18.14 -0.38 8.48
N PRO A 165 17.12 -0.25 9.35
CA PRO A 165 15.80 0.26 8.96
C PRO A 165 15.91 1.69 8.41
N MET A 166 15.17 1.98 7.33
CA MET A 166 15.17 3.27 6.64
C MET A 166 16.50 3.68 5.96
N HIS A 167 17.57 2.89 6.07
CA HIS A 167 18.89 3.23 5.51
C HIS A 167 18.97 2.98 4.01
N TYR A 168 18.03 2.24 3.40
CA TYR A 168 17.92 2.18 1.94
C TYR A 168 17.79 3.58 1.33
N ALA A 169 17.00 4.45 1.96
CA ALA A 169 16.81 5.82 1.51
C ALA A 169 18.03 6.73 1.75
N HIS A 170 18.94 6.34 2.65
CA HIS A 170 20.16 7.08 2.92
C HIS A 170 21.24 6.78 1.87
N TRP A 171 21.40 5.50 1.54
CA TRP A 171 22.43 5.04 0.59
C TRP A 171 21.98 5.07 -0.87
N GLY A 172 20.67 5.13 -1.13
CA GLY A 172 20.14 5.34 -2.48
C GLY A 172 20.61 6.68 -3.03
N HIS A 173 21.30 6.66 -4.17
CA HIS A 173 21.89 7.83 -4.83
C HIS A 173 20.84 8.89 -5.27
N GLY A 174 20.28 9.65 -4.32
CA GLY A 174 19.41 10.80 -4.54
C GLY A 174 18.19 10.89 -3.61
N ILE A 175 17.86 12.12 -3.19
CA ILE A 175 16.74 12.52 -2.30
C ILE A 175 15.36 12.02 -2.79
N THR A 176 15.24 11.73 -4.07
CA THR A 176 13.99 11.34 -4.74
C THR A 176 13.56 9.90 -4.50
N PHE A 177 14.41 9.02 -3.95
CA PHE A 177 14.17 7.58 -3.98
C PHE A 177 14.12 6.94 -2.58
N ALA A 178 12.90 6.62 -2.15
CA ALA A 178 12.62 6.35 -0.75
C ALA A 178 12.66 4.89 -0.32
N HIS A 179 12.41 3.95 -1.24
CA HIS A 179 12.31 2.51 -1.01
C HIS A 179 12.21 1.77 -2.37
N PRO A 180 12.54 0.47 -2.48
CA PRO A 180 12.64 -0.24 -3.75
C PRO A 180 11.30 -0.62 -4.42
N HIS A 181 10.17 -0.12 -3.90
CA HIS A 181 8.82 -0.51 -4.33
C HIS A 181 8.57 -2.03 -4.35
N ASN A 182 9.28 -2.79 -3.52
CA ASN A 182 9.11 -4.23 -3.34
C ASN A 182 9.48 -4.57 -1.90
N ALA A 183 8.54 -5.14 -1.14
CA ALA A 183 8.72 -5.44 0.28
C ALA A 183 9.89 -6.40 0.54
N VAL A 184 10.09 -7.40 -0.30
CA VAL A 184 11.17 -8.39 -0.15
C VAL A 184 12.53 -7.71 -0.38
N MET A 185 12.65 -6.92 -1.45
CA MET A 185 13.89 -6.18 -1.72
C MET A 185 14.22 -5.21 -0.59
N GLN A 186 13.19 -4.55 -0.04
CA GLN A 186 13.38 -3.63 1.08
C GLN A 186 13.87 -4.36 2.33
N TRP A 187 13.24 -5.49 2.70
CA TRP A 187 13.68 -6.28 3.85
C TRP A 187 15.07 -6.86 3.66
N LEU A 188 15.40 -7.34 2.46
CA LEU A 188 16.74 -7.84 2.15
C LEU A 188 17.79 -6.76 2.39
N SER A 189 17.56 -5.53 1.92
CA SER A 189 18.53 -4.44 2.08
C SER A 189 18.59 -3.93 3.52
N GLU A 190 17.46 -3.78 4.21
CA GLU A 190 17.39 -3.08 5.51
C GLU A 190 17.57 -4.01 6.71
N TRP A 191 17.24 -5.29 6.59
CA TRP A 191 17.23 -6.25 7.71
C TRP A 191 18.03 -7.53 7.43
N GLY A 192 18.60 -7.66 6.23
CA GLY A 192 19.43 -8.80 5.84
C GLY A 192 18.64 -10.05 5.44
N VAL A 193 19.38 -11.04 4.96
CA VAL A 193 18.85 -12.31 4.44
C VAL A 193 18.13 -13.13 5.52
N PRO A 194 18.70 -13.35 6.72
CA PRO A 194 18.06 -14.20 7.73
C PRO A 194 16.69 -13.69 8.16
N ALA A 195 16.58 -12.39 8.48
CA ALA A 195 15.32 -11.78 8.90
C ALA A 195 14.28 -11.83 7.77
N THR A 196 14.70 -11.58 6.53
CA THR A 196 13.81 -11.62 5.37
C THR A 196 13.27 -13.03 5.12
N LEU A 197 14.11 -14.06 5.20
CA LEU A 197 13.69 -15.45 5.03
C LEU A 197 12.69 -15.87 6.10
N ILE A 198 12.90 -15.48 7.35
CA ILE A 198 11.96 -15.74 8.45
C ILE A 198 10.62 -15.03 8.18
N ALA A 199 10.65 -13.74 7.83
CA ALA A 199 9.44 -12.97 7.57
C ALA A 199 8.63 -13.54 6.39
N VAL A 200 9.29 -13.78 5.24
CA VAL A 200 8.66 -14.37 4.06
C VAL A 200 8.14 -15.78 4.36
N GLY A 201 8.89 -16.59 5.11
CA GLY A 201 8.48 -17.92 5.53
C GLY A 201 7.23 -17.91 6.41
N LEU A 202 7.17 -17.04 7.42
CA LEU A 202 6.02 -16.90 8.31
C LEU A 202 4.78 -16.37 7.56
N ILE A 203 4.96 -15.37 6.70
CA ILE A 203 3.86 -14.84 5.87
C ILE A 203 3.34 -15.92 4.92
N GLY A 204 4.24 -16.65 4.26
CA GLY A 204 3.89 -17.75 3.37
C GLY A 204 3.14 -18.86 4.10
N TRP A 205 3.63 -19.27 5.28
CA TRP A 205 2.98 -20.25 6.13
C TRP A 205 1.59 -19.80 6.59
N GLY A 206 1.45 -18.55 7.05
CA GLY A 206 0.17 -17.96 7.45
C GLY A 206 -0.81 -17.87 6.29
N MET A 207 -0.37 -17.47 5.10
CA MET A 207 -1.20 -17.44 3.89
C MET A 207 -1.64 -18.84 3.48
N LEU A 208 -0.76 -19.85 3.54
CA LEU A 208 -1.14 -21.24 3.25
C LEU A 208 -2.17 -21.78 4.26
N ALA A 209 -1.99 -21.48 5.55
CA ALA A 209 -2.97 -21.84 6.59
C ALA A 209 -4.32 -21.16 6.33
N TRP A 210 -4.31 -19.87 6.02
CA TRP A 210 -5.52 -19.12 5.64
C TRP A 210 -6.19 -19.72 4.41
N LEU A 211 -5.45 -20.01 3.33
CA LEU A 211 -6.03 -20.56 2.10
C LEU A 211 -6.67 -21.94 2.33
N ARG A 212 -6.08 -22.78 3.19
CA ARG A 212 -6.68 -24.07 3.61
C ARG A 212 -8.00 -23.83 4.36
N HIS A 213 -7.99 -22.93 5.34
CA HIS A 213 -9.19 -22.54 6.07
C HIS A 213 -10.27 -21.96 5.14
N ALA A 214 -9.89 -21.03 4.27
CA ALA A 214 -10.80 -20.35 3.35
C ALA A 214 -11.47 -21.34 2.39
N ARG A 215 -10.72 -22.31 1.85
CA ARG A 215 -11.29 -23.42 1.04
C ARG A 215 -12.34 -24.20 1.82
N TYR A 216 -12.06 -24.50 3.09
CA TYR A 216 -12.99 -25.23 3.95
C TYR A 216 -14.24 -24.39 4.28
N ALA A 217 -14.06 -23.16 4.76
CA ALA A 217 -15.14 -22.25 5.15
C ALA A 217 -16.07 -21.93 3.98
N VAL A 218 -15.53 -21.59 2.81
CA VAL A 218 -16.34 -21.36 1.59
C VAL A 218 -17.15 -22.60 1.19
N ARG A 219 -16.63 -23.80 1.51
CA ARG A 219 -17.31 -25.06 1.22
C ARG A 219 -18.43 -25.37 2.19
N HIS A 220 -18.17 -25.27 3.48
CA HIS A 220 -19.02 -25.86 4.53
C HIS A 220 -19.71 -24.83 5.44
N ARG A 221 -19.34 -23.54 5.36
CA ARG A 221 -19.88 -22.44 6.18
C ARG A 221 -20.49 -21.34 5.31
N PRO A 222 -21.73 -21.53 4.81
CA PRO A 222 -22.37 -20.58 3.90
C PRO A 222 -22.49 -19.15 4.45
N GLU A 223 -22.64 -19.01 5.76
CA GLU A 223 -22.72 -17.74 6.50
C GLU A 223 -21.39 -16.95 6.47
N GLU A 224 -20.25 -17.62 6.61
CA GLU A 224 -18.91 -17.01 6.56
C GLU A 224 -18.37 -16.86 5.13
N ARG A 225 -19.01 -17.51 4.14
CA ARG A 225 -18.52 -17.61 2.76
C ARG A 225 -18.19 -16.25 2.17
N GLY A 226 -19.10 -15.29 2.31
CA GLY A 226 -18.98 -14.00 1.63
C GLY A 226 -17.76 -13.22 2.11
N ILE A 227 -17.59 -13.12 3.43
CA ILE A 227 -16.47 -12.41 4.04
C ILE A 227 -15.15 -13.15 3.80
N THR A 228 -15.17 -14.49 3.85
CA THR A 228 -13.97 -15.31 3.58
C THR A 228 -13.42 -15.08 2.17
N ILE A 229 -14.30 -15.01 1.15
CA ILE A 229 -13.89 -14.71 -0.23
C ILE A 229 -13.30 -13.30 -0.33
N ALA A 230 -13.95 -12.32 0.31
CA ALA A 230 -13.51 -10.92 0.32
C ALA A 230 -12.13 -10.72 0.96
N LEU A 231 -11.94 -11.30 2.15
CA LEU A 231 -10.66 -11.26 2.87
C LEU A 231 -9.58 -12.00 2.10
N THR A 232 -9.89 -13.17 1.52
CA THR A 232 -8.92 -13.88 0.66
C THR A 232 -8.48 -13.03 -0.51
N TRP A 233 -9.39 -12.29 -1.13
CA TRP A 233 -9.06 -11.38 -2.22
C TRP A 233 -8.22 -10.20 -1.73
N ALA A 234 -8.60 -9.54 -0.63
CA ALA A 234 -7.84 -8.43 -0.06
C ALA A 234 -6.41 -8.84 0.34
N LEU A 235 -6.25 -10.00 0.99
CA LEU A 235 -4.95 -10.54 1.36
C LEU A 235 -4.10 -10.88 0.14
N ALA A 236 -4.68 -11.53 -0.88
CA ALA A 236 -3.97 -11.86 -2.11
C ALA A 236 -3.55 -10.60 -2.89
N ALA A 237 -4.46 -9.63 -3.03
CA ALA A 237 -4.16 -8.36 -3.68
C ALA A 237 -3.12 -7.57 -2.89
N GLY A 238 -3.23 -7.51 -1.55
CA GLY A 238 -2.24 -6.86 -0.69
C GLY A 238 -0.84 -7.47 -0.84
N ALA A 239 -0.74 -8.80 -0.80
CA ALA A 239 0.51 -9.53 -0.99
C ALA A 239 1.11 -9.29 -2.39
N ALA A 240 0.31 -9.37 -3.45
CA ALA A 240 0.77 -9.09 -4.81
C ALA A 240 1.21 -7.62 -4.97
N HIS A 241 0.45 -6.68 -4.40
CA HIS A 241 0.79 -5.25 -4.48
C HIS A 241 2.05 -4.92 -3.67
N ALA A 242 2.38 -5.68 -2.62
CA ALA A 242 3.61 -5.52 -1.85
C ALA A 242 4.88 -5.82 -2.66
N LEU A 243 4.77 -6.60 -3.75
CA LEU A 243 5.87 -6.85 -4.67
C LEU A 243 6.06 -5.72 -5.70
N LEU A 244 5.09 -4.82 -5.82
CA LEU A 244 5.00 -3.80 -6.88
C LEU A 244 4.95 -2.36 -6.34
N SER A 245 4.82 -2.18 -5.03
CA SER A 245 4.62 -0.89 -4.36
C SER A 245 4.99 -0.96 -2.88
N GLY A 246 5.15 0.21 -2.26
CA GLY A 246 5.37 0.36 -0.83
C GLY A 246 4.09 0.22 0.00
N ILE A 247 3.24 -0.77 -0.27
CA ILE A 247 1.97 -0.95 0.45
C ILE A 247 2.19 -1.22 1.95
N VAL A 248 3.33 -1.81 2.31
CA VAL A 248 3.68 -2.18 3.69
C VAL A 248 4.41 -1.07 4.46
N VAL A 249 4.75 0.04 3.81
CA VAL A 249 5.47 1.17 4.44
C VAL A 249 4.60 2.42 4.62
N MET A 250 3.42 2.46 4.01
CA MET A 250 2.54 3.63 4.08
C MET A 250 1.55 3.53 5.24
N PRO A 251 1.46 4.53 6.15
CA PRO A 251 0.70 4.40 7.40
C PRO A 251 -0.77 4.00 7.24
N VAL A 252 -1.51 4.67 6.34
CA VAL A 252 -2.92 4.34 6.08
C VAL A 252 -3.07 2.89 5.59
N SER A 253 -2.15 2.45 4.75
CA SER A 253 -2.14 1.09 4.23
C SER A 253 -1.77 0.06 5.30
N GLN A 254 -0.83 0.38 6.20
CA GLN A 254 -0.50 -0.48 7.36
C GLN A 254 -1.68 -0.65 8.30
N MET A 255 -2.44 0.42 8.57
CA MET A 255 -3.65 0.33 9.39
C MET A 255 -4.71 -0.57 8.75
N LEU A 256 -4.93 -0.43 7.43
CA LEU A 256 -5.84 -1.31 6.69
C LEU A 256 -5.35 -2.75 6.67
N MET A 257 -4.04 -2.98 6.53
CA MET A 257 -3.45 -4.31 6.61
C MET A 257 -3.71 -4.94 7.99
N VAL A 258 -3.51 -4.20 9.09
CA VAL A 258 -3.80 -4.70 10.44
C VAL A 258 -5.28 -5.06 10.59
N VAL A 259 -6.19 -4.23 10.08
CA VAL A 259 -7.64 -4.52 10.12
C VAL A 259 -7.98 -5.76 9.29
N VAL A 260 -7.50 -5.86 8.05
CA VAL A 260 -7.80 -6.99 7.15
C VAL A 260 -7.19 -8.30 7.66
N VAL A 261 -5.92 -8.29 8.09
CA VAL A 261 -5.25 -9.46 8.65
C VAL A 261 -5.87 -9.84 9.99
N GLY A 262 -6.16 -8.88 10.86
CA GLY A 262 -6.84 -9.11 12.13
C GLY A 262 -8.22 -9.72 11.96
N TRP A 263 -8.99 -9.25 10.97
CA TRP A 263 -10.29 -9.85 10.64
C TRP A 263 -10.14 -11.28 10.11
N ALA A 264 -9.19 -11.52 9.20
CA ALA A 264 -8.90 -12.88 8.72
C ALA A 264 -8.48 -13.82 9.86
N LEU A 265 -7.64 -13.36 10.79
CA LEU A 265 -7.29 -14.13 11.99
C LEU A 265 -8.49 -14.40 12.88
N GLY A 266 -9.39 -13.42 13.06
CA GLY A 266 -10.64 -13.60 13.80
C GLY A 266 -11.57 -14.64 13.18
N CYS A 267 -11.66 -14.70 11.84
CA CYS A 267 -12.40 -15.74 11.14
C CYS A 267 -11.71 -17.11 11.20
N TYR A 268 -10.37 -17.12 11.19
CA TYR A 268 -9.58 -18.35 11.26
C TYR A 268 -9.69 -19.04 12.62
N GLN A 269 -9.74 -18.26 13.71
CA GLN A 269 -9.79 -18.79 15.06
C GLN A 269 -11.18 -19.40 15.37
N PRO A 270 -11.24 -20.61 15.95
CA PRO A 270 -12.51 -21.17 16.41
C PRO A 270 -13.11 -20.31 17.54
N PRO A 271 -14.45 -20.23 17.64
CA PRO A 271 -15.10 -19.50 18.72
C PRO A 271 -14.55 -19.95 20.08
N HIS A 272 -14.10 -18.96 20.86
CA HIS A 272 -13.48 -19.02 22.19
C HIS A 272 -13.22 -20.42 22.76
N ARG A 273 -12.02 -20.95 22.50
CA ARG A 273 -11.33 -21.68 23.56
C ARG A 273 -10.59 -20.63 24.40
N PRO A 274 -10.77 -20.58 25.73
CA PRO A 274 -10.01 -19.67 26.57
C PRO A 274 -8.53 -20.00 26.42
N HIS A 275 -7.85 -19.23 25.57
CA HIS A 275 -6.42 -19.37 25.38
C HIS A 275 -5.79 -18.80 26.65
N ARG A 276 -5.42 -19.67 27.60
CA ARG A 276 -4.54 -19.30 28.71
C ARG A 276 -3.16 -19.02 28.14
N ALA A 277 -3.01 -17.89 27.46
CA ALA A 277 -1.72 -17.47 26.97
C ALA A 277 -0.81 -17.28 28.19
N SER A 278 0.32 -17.97 28.16
CA SER A 278 1.23 -18.04 29.29
C SER A 278 1.58 -16.63 29.76
N ALA A 279 1.36 -16.33 31.05
CA ALA A 279 1.80 -15.07 31.65
C ALA A 279 3.30 -14.82 31.43
N ARG A 280 4.10 -15.88 31.25
CA ARG A 280 5.50 -15.79 30.85
C ARG A 280 5.65 -15.29 29.40
N ALA A 281 4.89 -15.83 28.45
CA ALA A 281 4.94 -15.40 27.05
C ALA A 281 4.55 -13.92 26.89
N HIS A 282 3.50 -13.48 27.60
CA HIS A 282 3.12 -12.06 27.61
C HIS A 282 4.18 -11.16 28.24
N ARG A 283 4.75 -11.57 29.39
CA ARG A 283 5.84 -10.81 30.03
C ARG A 283 7.08 -10.74 29.15
N LEU A 284 7.43 -11.83 28.47
CA LEU A 284 8.54 -11.85 27.52
C LEU A 284 8.27 -10.92 26.34
N LEU A 285 7.08 -11.00 25.72
CA LEU A 285 6.71 -10.10 24.63
C LEU A 285 6.74 -8.63 25.09
N ALA A 286 6.16 -8.32 26.25
CA ALA A 286 6.17 -6.97 26.81
C ALA A 286 7.60 -6.48 27.07
N ALA A 287 8.47 -7.32 27.63
CA ALA A 287 9.87 -6.99 27.84
C ALA A 287 10.62 -6.78 26.51
N THR A 288 10.38 -7.61 25.50
CA THR A 288 10.96 -7.44 24.16
C THR A 288 10.50 -6.14 23.50
N VAL A 289 9.20 -5.82 23.59
CA VAL A 289 8.65 -4.56 23.06
C VAL A 289 9.23 -3.37 23.82
N ALA A 290 9.30 -3.42 25.15
CA ALA A 290 9.89 -2.37 25.96
C ALA A 290 11.37 -2.16 25.64
N LEU A 291 12.14 -3.24 25.48
CA LEU A 291 13.55 -3.18 25.11
C LEU A 291 13.74 -2.61 23.70
N ALA A 292 12.89 -2.98 22.74
CA ALA A 292 12.92 -2.42 21.39
C ALA A 292 12.60 -0.92 21.39
N LEU A 293 11.57 -0.49 22.12
CA LEU A 293 11.23 0.92 22.30
C LEU A 293 12.35 1.70 22.98
N LEU A 294 12.97 1.11 24.01
CA LEU A 294 14.12 1.70 24.69
C LEU A 294 15.32 1.84 23.76
N ALA A 295 15.63 0.80 22.98
CA ALA A 295 16.73 0.83 22.01
C ALA A 295 16.51 1.90 20.94
N VAL A 296 15.30 2.01 20.40
CA VAL A 296 14.93 3.10 19.48
C VAL A 296 15.04 4.46 20.17
N GLY A 297 14.50 4.58 21.38
CA GLY A 297 14.56 5.82 22.17
C GLY A 297 15.99 6.27 22.46
N LEU A 298 16.88 5.35 22.85
CA LEU A 298 18.29 5.63 23.11
C LEU A 298 19.07 5.95 21.84
N GLY A 299 18.76 5.29 20.71
CA GLY A 299 19.38 5.61 19.42
C GLY A 299 18.94 6.97 18.87
N VAL A 300 17.73 7.39 19.21
CA VAL A 300 17.09 8.61 18.70
C VAL A 300 17.33 9.82 19.61
N ALA A 301 17.40 9.63 20.92
CA ALA A 301 17.48 10.72 21.90
C ALA A 301 18.66 11.70 21.68
N PRO A 302 19.88 11.25 21.32
CA PRO A 302 20.99 12.16 21.04
C PRO A 302 20.72 13.12 19.87
N ASP A 303 19.90 12.70 18.91
CA ASP A 303 19.59 13.46 17.71
C ASP A 303 18.49 14.52 17.92
N LEU A 304 17.66 14.38 18.96
CA LEU A 304 16.47 15.23 19.17
C LEU A 304 16.80 16.72 19.31
N PRO A 305 17.81 17.14 20.11
CA PRO A 305 18.11 18.57 20.28
C PRO A 305 18.59 19.24 18.99
N GLY A 306 19.25 18.50 18.10
CA GLY A 306 19.80 19.01 16.84
C GLY A 306 18.80 19.11 15.69
N LEU A 307 17.58 18.58 15.83
CA LEU A 307 16.60 18.55 14.73
C LEU A 307 16.23 19.93 14.15
N PRO A 308 16.00 21.00 14.95
CA PRO A 308 15.70 22.31 14.41
C PRO A 308 16.87 22.87 13.59
N HIS A 309 18.08 22.78 14.14
CA HIS A 309 19.29 23.27 13.47
C HIS A 309 19.57 22.51 12.17
N ARG A 310 19.44 21.18 12.15
CA ARG A 310 19.61 20.37 10.93
C ARG A 310 18.59 20.72 9.84
N LYS A 311 17.39 21.18 10.22
CA LYS A 311 16.37 21.64 9.27
C LYS A 311 16.73 23.01 8.68
N GLU A 312 17.29 23.91 9.47
CA GLU A 312 17.83 25.19 9.00
C GLU A 312 18.96 24.96 8.00
N ILE A 313 19.96 24.14 8.34
CA ILE A 313 21.08 23.86 7.43
C ILE A 313 20.59 23.24 6.11
N TYR A 314 19.61 22.32 6.15
CA TYR A 314 19.00 21.78 4.93
C TYR A 314 18.35 22.87 4.07
N THR A 315 17.61 23.77 4.71
CA THR A 315 16.90 24.85 4.02
C THR A 315 17.89 25.82 3.39
N ASP A 316 18.94 26.20 4.13
CA ASP A 316 19.99 27.10 3.66
C ASP A 316 20.79 26.49 2.51
N TRP A 317 21.08 25.19 2.58
CA TRP A 317 21.89 24.49 1.58
C TRP A 317 21.10 24.18 0.30
N THR A 318 19.84 23.77 0.42
CA THR A 318 19.02 23.34 -0.74
C THR A 318 18.12 24.45 -1.28
N GLY A 319 17.90 25.52 -0.52
CA GLY A 319 16.84 26.50 -0.78
C GLY A 319 15.43 25.92 -0.70
N SER A 320 15.27 24.67 -0.25
CA SER A 320 14.00 23.93 -0.27
C SER A 320 13.39 23.86 1.12
N TYR A 321 12.09 24.16 1.19
CA TYR A 321 11.26 23.92 2.38
C TYR A 321 10.53 22.58 2.32
N ASP A 322 10.86 21.71 1.35
CA ASP A 322 10.18 20.42 1.19
C ASP A 322 10.54 19.47 2.31
N LEU A 323 9.55 19.19 3.17
CA LEU A 323 9.67 18.22 4.24
C LEU A 323 9.20 16.84 3.76
N ARG A 324 10.01 15.83 4.07
CA ARG A 324 9.74 14.42 3.84
C ARG A 324 9.04 13.83 5.07
N PRO A 325 8.08 12.91 4.89
CA PRO A 325 7.37 12.25 5.98
C PRO A 325 8.24 11.14 6.60
N ARG A 326 9.40 11.52 7.15
CA ARG A 326 10.40 10.64 7.77
C ARG A 326 10.73 11.16 9.15
N TYR A 327 11.42 10.32 9.95
CA TYR A 327 11.93 10.73 11.25
C TYR A 327 12.78 12.01 11.13
N TRP A 328 13.71 12.05 10.18
CA TRP A 328 14.35 13.29 9.76
C TRP A 328 13.53 13.93 8.63
N GLN A 329 12.85 15.05 8.92
CA GLN A 329 11.98 15.72 7.95
C GLN A 329 12.74 16.21 6.71
N GLN A 330 14.03 16.51 6.82
CA GLN A 330 14.87 16.85 5.67
C GLN A 330 15.28 15.62 4.83
N GLY A 331 15.17 14.40 5.37
CA GLY A 331 15.35 13.13 4.66
C GLY A 331 16.75 12.50 4.72
N PHE A 332 17.76 13.19 5.23
CA PHE A 332 19.15 12.75 5.36
C PHE A 332 19.50 12.22 6.75
N ILE A 333 20.36 11.21 6.79
CA ILE A 333 21.09 10.73 7.98
C ILE A 333 22.56 11.13 7.77
N GLY A 334 23.29 11.49 8.83
CA GLY A 334 24.74 11.78 8.74
C GLY A 334 25.12 13.13 8.13
N TYR A 335 24.21 14.10 8.13
CA TYR A 335 24.48 15.49 7.69
C TYR A 335 25.58 16.20 8.50
N GLU A 336 25.97 15.62 9.64
CA GLU A 336 26.99 16.14 10.55
C GLU A 336 28.42 15.75 10.15
N THR A 337 28.56 14.90 9.13
CA THR A 337 29.85 14.52 8.55
C THR A 337 29.96 15.16 7.18
N ASP A 338 31.14 15.71 6.84
CA ASP A 338 31.49 16.48 5.62
C ASP A 338 31.32 15.72 4.27
N ARG A 339 30.37 14.80 4.19
CA ARG A 339 30.06 13.91 3.07
C ARG A 339 29.24 14.57 1.95
N TYR A 340 28.80 15.81 2.13
CA TYR A 340 28.16 16.59 1.09
C TYR A 340 29.11 17.69 0.62
N PRO A 341 29.23 17.94 -0.69
CA PRO A 341 30.12 18.97 -1.20
C PRO A 341 29.76 20.33 -0.57
N THR A 342 30.79 21.06 -0.16
CA THR A 342 30.73 22.40 0.44
C THR A 342 30.18 23.48 -0.51
N GLU A 343 29.82 23.12 -1.74
CA GLU A 343 29.21 24.03 -2.71
C GLU A 343 27.69 23.82 -2.79
N PRO A 344 26.90 24.90 -2.75
CA PRO A 344 25.44 24.83 -2.85
C PRO A 344 25.02 24.24 -4.20
N VAL A 345 24.12 23.26 -4.17
CA VAL A 345 23.47 22.77 -5.38
C VAL A 345 22.41 23.80 -5.75
N HIS A 346 22.74 24.71 -6.66
CA HIS A 346 21.74 25.61 -7.22
C HIS A 346 20.58 24.79 -7.81
N PRO A 347 19.32 25.10 -7.44
CA PRO A 347 18.17 24.42 -8.01
C PRO A 347 18.14 24.66 -9.53
N LYS A 348 18.01 23.59 -10.30
CA LYS A 348 17.59 23.64 -11.70
C LYS A 348 16.08 23.53 -11.79
#